data_AF-A0A960PPN7-F1
#
_entry.id   AF-A0A960PPN7-F1
#
_cell.length_a   1.000
_cell.length_b   1.000
_cell.length_c   1.000
_cell.angle_alpha   90.00
_cell.angle_beta   90.00
_cell.angle_gamma   90.00
#
_symmetry.space_group_name_H-M   'P 1'
#
loop_
_entity.id
_entity.type
_entity.pdbx_description
1 polymer ?
#
loop_
_entity_poly.entity_id
_entity_poly.type
_entity_poly.pdbx_seq_one_letter_code
_entity_poly.pdbx_strand_id
1 'polypeptide(L)'
;MQHGHGLLKIIPLPTLGVLALALLGACSPPARQEAADPAAITEGVEKAAAAITAEGLQEVIGTLASDDFEGRGPATEGDRKAQQYIAETFAAAGLSPGAEDGGWLQRFGVVGITAQAPETWSFSGADGTADFRWWDEYIASSGVQDGTSSVEDAEVVFVGYGIDAPEHDWDDYKGVDVSGKVLLMLNNDPDWDP
;
A
#
# COMPACT_ATOMS: atom_id res chain seq x y z
N MET A 1 -2.08 53.78 36.90
CA MET A 1 -2.79 53.34 38.12
C MET A 1 -2.14 52.05 38.58
N GLN A 2 -1.50 52.11 39.77
CA GLN A 2 -0.99 51.03 40.68
C GLN A 2 -0.21 49.88 40.01
N HIS A 3 1.13 49.79 40.04
CA HIS A 3 2.09 49.76 41.16
C HIS A 3 1.69 48.85 42.33
N GLY A 4 2.25 47.63 42.34
CA GLY A 4 2.31 46.73 43.49
C GLY A 4 3.76 46.34 43.78
N HIS A 5 4.35 47.00 44.78
CA HIS A 5 5.66 46.72 45.35
C HIS A 5 5.63 45.48 46.23
N GLY A 6 6.54 44.53 45.99
CA GLY A 6 6.86 43.42 46.90
C GLY A 6 8.29 43.55 47.41
N LEU A 7 8.42 43.69 48.73
CA LEU A 7 9.62 44.11 49.48
C LEU A 7 10.81 43.13 49.36
N LEU A 8 11.98 43.70 49.06
CA LEU A 8 13.31 43.09 49.15
C LEU A 8 13.76 43.06 50.62
N LYS A 9 14.09 41.89 51.16
CA LYS A 9 14.78 41.76 52.46
C LYS A 9 16.28 41.54 52.23
N ILE A 10 17.07 42.51 52.68
CA ILE A 10 18.53 42.51 52.69
C ILE A 10 18.99 41.87 54.01
N ILE A 11 19.83 40.84 53.95
CA ILE A 11 20.58 40.30 55.10
C ILE A 11 22.06 40.33 54.72
N PRO A 12 22.96 40.84 55.60
CA PRO A 12 24.35 41.09 55.24
C PRO A 12 25.25 39.85 55.40
N LEU A 13 26.31 39.83 54.58
CA LEU A 13 27.43 38.89 54.56
C LEU A 13 28.27 38.96 55.85
N PRO A 14 29.08 37.92 56.15
CA PRO A 14 30.51 38.16 55.94
C PRO A 14 31.27 36.99 55.29
N THR A 15 32.18 37.43 54.41
CA THR A 15 33.41 36.82 53.89
C THR A 15 34.20 35.93 54.87
N LEU A 16 34.60 34.75 54.40
CA LEU A 16 35.81 33.96 54.69
C LEU A 16 35.72 32.72 53.74
N GLY A 17 36.67 32.22 52.98
CA GLY A 17 38.06 32.54 52.70
C GLY A 17 38.58 31.43 51.76
N VAL A 18 39.38 31.83 50.76
CA VAL A 18 40.60 31.16 50.28
C VAL A 18 40.52 29.75 49.63
N LEU A 19 40.93 29.76 48.34
CA LEU A 19 41.67 28.74 47.57
C LEU A 19 41.01 27.38 47.34
N ALA A 20 40.37 27.23 46.17
CA ALA A 20 40.22 25.94 45.51
C ALA A 20 41.14 25.89 44.27
N LEU A 21 42.13 25.03 44.42
CA LEU A 21 43.16 24.58 43.51
C LEU A 21 42.60 24.18 42.13
N ALA A 22 43.36 24.49 41.08
CA ALA A 22 43.05 24.13 39.70
C ALA A 22 42.77 22.62 39.53
N LEU A 23 41.56 22.28 39.07
CA LEU A 23 41.26 21.01 38.42
C LEU A 23 41.25 21.24 36.90
N LEU A 24 42.45 21.20 36.32
CA LEU A 24 42.65 20.87 34.92
C LEU A 24 42.48 19.35 34.78
N GLY A 25 41.41 18.91 34.12
CA GLY A 25 41.13 17.51 33.82
C GLY A 25 39.67 17.17 34.11
N ALA A 26 38.83 16.75 33.17
CA ALA A 26 39.02 16.37 31.79
C ALA A 26 37.72 16.67 31.06
N CYS A 27 37.77 17.45 29.97
CA CYS A 27 36.74 17.40 28.94
C CYS A 27 36.92 16.06 28.20
N SER A 28 36.49 14.96 28.80
CA SER A 28 36.15 13.80 27.99
C SER A 28 34.90 14.18 27.20
N PRO A 29 34.91 14.16 25.86
CA PRO A 29 33.66 14.20 25.13
C PRO A 29 32.78 13.06 25.68
N PRO A 30 31.45 13.26 25.84
CA PRO A 30 30.57 12.15 26.19
C PRO A 30 30.91 11.03 25.22
N ALA A 31 31.20 9.83 25.76
CA ALA A 31 31.50 8.67 24.94
C ALA A 31 30.46 8.66 23.83
N ARG A 32 30.91 8.84 22.58
CA ARG A 32 30.04 8.77 21.42
C ARG A 32 29.40 7.41 21.55
N GLN A 33 28.12 7.39 21.92
CA GLN A 33 27.34 6.17 21.93
C GLN A 33 27.43 5.71 20.49
N GLU A 34 28.26 4.69 20.27
CA GLU A 34 28.45 4.09 18.97
C GLU A 34 27.05 3.70 18.55
N ALA A 35 26.51 4.44 17.58
CA ALA A 35 25.17 4.19 17.10
C ALA A 35 25.15 2.73 16.69
N ALA A 36 24.25 1.95 17.31
CA ALA A 36 24.12 0.54 17.00
C ALA A 36 24.11 0.38 15.48
N ASP A 37 24.96 -0.50 14.97
CA ASP A 37 25.02 -0.79 13.55
C ASP A 37 23.61 -1.15 13.08
N PRO A 38 22.98 -0.37 12.18
CA PRO A 38 21.62 -0.62 11.73
C PRO A 38 21.46 -1.98 11.02
N ALA A 39 22.56 -2.66 10.72
CA ALA A 39 22.59 -4.01 10.15
C ALA A 39 22.72 -5.15 11.19
N ALA A 40 22.88 -4.85 12.49
CA ALA A 40 23.02 -5.90 13.51
C ALA A 40 21.69 -6.62 13.77
N ILE A 41 21.62 -7.90 13.40
CA ILE A 41 20.51 -8.79 13.78
C ILE A 41 20.54 -8.94 15.30
N THR A 42 19.51 -8.41 15.98
CA THR A 42 19.38 -8.53 17.43
C THR A 42 18.68 -9.83 17.81
N GLU A 43 18.87 -10.31 19.04
CA GLU A 43 18.14 -11.46 19.58
C GLU A 43 16.62 -11.30 19.43
N GLY A 44 16.11 -10.08 19.58
CA GLY A 44 14.69 -9.78 19.35
C GLY A 44 14.25 -10.03 17.90
N VAL A 45 15.10 -9.72 16.93
CA VAL A 45 14.84 -9.99 15.50
C VAL A 45 14.89 -11.50 15.22
N GLU A 46 15.87 -12.22 15.76
CA GLU A 46 15.96 -13.68 15.61
C GLU A 46 14.72 -14.38 16.20
N LYS A 47 14.29 -13.94 17.39
CA LYS A 47 13.09 -14.45 18.04
C LYS A 47 11.83 -14.17 17.22
N ALA A 48 11.71 -12.97 16.65
CA ALA A 48 10.59 -12.62 15.78
C ALA A 48 10.58 -13.47 14.50
N ALA A 49 11.74 -13.67 13.87
CA ALA A 49 11.87 -14.52 12.70
C ALA A 49 11.51 -15.98 13.01
N ALA A 50 11.94 -16.50 14.16
CA ALA A 50 11.62 -17.86 14.60
C ALA A 50 10.12 -18.07 14.91
N ALA A 51 9.36 -17.00 15.16
CA ALA A 51 7.91 -17.07 15.36
C ALA A 51 7.14 -17.21 14.04
N ILE A 52 7.78 -16.97 12.89
CA ILE A 52 7.18 -17.16 11.57
C ILE A 52 7.33 -18.65 11.20
N THR A 53 6.27 -19.42 11.40
CA THR A 53 6.25 -20.86 11.11
C THR A 53 5.44 -21.17 9.86
N ALA A 54 5.77 -22.29 9.20
CA ALA A 54 5.01 -22.75 8.04
C ALA A 54 3.56 -23.05 8.41
N GLU A 55 3.35 -23.63 9.59
CA GLU A 55 2.02 -23.95 10.13
C GLU A 55 1.19 -22.69 10.37
N GLY A 56 1.78 -21.64 10.96
CA GLY A 56 1.09 -20.37 11.19
C GLY A 56 0.70 -19.67 9.89
N LEU A 57 1.58 -19.69 8.88
CA LEU A 57 1.26 -19.16 7.56
C LEU A 57 0.13 -19.95 6.89
N GLN A 58 0.17 -21.29 6.97
CA GLN A 58 -0.88 -22.15 6.41
C GLN A 58 -2.23 -21.93 7.09
N GLU A 59 -2.26 -21.71 8.40
CA GLU A 59 -3.50 -21.41 9.13
C GLU A 59 -4.13 -20.09 8.65
N VAL A 60 -3.34 -19.03 8.53
CA VAL A 60 -3.80 -17.71 8.05
C VAL A 60 -4.30 -17.81 6.61
N ILE A 61 -3.52 -18.44 5.73
CA ILE A 61 -3.88 -18.62 4.32
C ILE A 61 -5.15 -19.46 4.20
N GLY A 62 -5.22 -20.59 4.92
CA GLY A 62 -6.36 -21.50 4.90
C GLY A 62 -7.64 -20.84 5.41
N THR A 63 -7.55 -20.03 6.46
CA THR A 63 -8.69 -19.28 6.99
C THR A 63 -9.18 -18.26 5.97
N LEU A 64 -8.31 -17.39 5.47
CA LEU A 64 -8.70 -16.33 4.55
C LEU A 64 -9.20 -16.86 3.20
N ALA A 65 -8.71 -18.02 2.77
CA ALA A 65 -9.10 -18.67 1.51
C ALA A 65 -10.24 -19.69 1.67
N SER A 66 -10.83 -19.84 2.86
CA SER A 66 -11.90 -20.79 3.08
C SER A 66 -13.22 -20.33 2.42
N ASP A 67 -14.11 -21.29 2.19
CA ASP A 67 -15.46 -21.03 1.68
C ASP A 67 -16.22 -20.05 2.59
N ASP A 68 -15.96 -20.05 3.90
CA ASP A 68 -16.61 -19.13 4.85
C ASP A 68 -16.28 -17.66 4.54
N PHE A 69 -15.14 -17.37 3.91
CA PHE A 69 -14.76 -16.03 3.52
C PHE A 69 -15.26 -15.67 2.12
N GLU A 70 -15.65 -16.62 1.26
CA GLU A 70 -16.26 -16.35 -0.07
C GLU A 70 -15.41 -15.44 -1.00
N GLY A 71 -14.13 -15.23 -0.67
CA GLY A 71 -13.25 -14.25 -1.32
C GLY A 71 -13.09 -12.94 -0.53
N ARG A 72 -12.39 -11.96 -1.11
CA ARG A 72 -12.06 -10.68 -0.42
C ARG A 72 -12.18 -9.47 -1.34
N GLY A 73 -13.14 -9.51 -2.25
CA GLY A 73 -13.43 -8.38 -3.15
C GLY A 73 -13.92 -7.17 -2.34
N PRO A 74 -13.49 -5.93 -2.66
CA PRO A 74 -13.87 -4.76 -1.87
C PRO A 74 -15.38 -4.63 -1.65
N ALA A 75 -15.78 -4.27 -0.42
CA ALA A 75 -17.16 -4.06 0.02
C ALA A 75 -18.10 -5.29 -0.03
N THR A 76 -17.57 -6.48 -0.33
CA THR A 76 -18.30 -7.76 -0.24
C THR A 76 -18.43 -8.23 1.21
N GLU A 77 -19.22 -9.28 1.44
CA GLU A 77 -19.31 -9.89 2.78
C GLU A 77 -17.99 -10.55 3.20
N GLY A 78 -17.30 -11.19 2.25
CA GLY A 78 -15.98 -11.77 2.47
C GLY A 78 -14.92 -10.76 2.90
N ASP A 79 -14.96 -9.56 2.30
CA ASP A 79 -14.11 -8.44 2.72
C ASP A 79 -14.40 -8.00 4.16
N ARG A 80 -15.67 -7.90 4.57
CA ARG A 80 -16.02 -7.57 5.97
C ARG A 80 -15.48 -8.63 6.95
N LYS A 81 -15.63 -9.91 6.62
CA LYS A 81 -15.09 -11.02 7.43
C LYS A 81 -13.56 -10.94 7.51
N ALA A 82 -12.87 -10.68 6.40
CA ALA A 82 -11.42 -10.52 6.36
C ALA A 82 -10.94 -9.34 7.21
N GLN A 83 -11.59 -8.17 7.12
CA GLN A 83 -11.29 -7.01 7.96
C GLN A 83 -11.41 -7.34 9.45
N GLN A 84 -12.48 -8.03 9.83
CA GLN A 84 -12.71 -8.43 11.22
C GLN A 84 -11.64 -9.42 11.70
N TYR A 85 -11.35 -10.46 10.92
CA TYR A 85 -10.31 -11.44 11.24
C TYR A 85 -8.94 -10.78 11.48
N ILE A 86 -8.55 -9.83 10.62
CA ILE A 86 -7.29 -9.10 10.77
C ILE A 86 -7.29 -8.25 12.05
N ALA A 87 -8.38 -7.51 12.31
CA ALA A 87 -8.50 -6.69 13.51
C ALA A 87 -8.43 -7.53 14.80
N GLU A 88 -9.11 -8.67 14.84
CA GLU A 88 -9.09 -9.60 15.97
C GLU A 88 -7.71 -10.23 16.16
N THR A 89 -7.05 -10.60 15.06
CA THR A 89 -5.67 -11.13 15.09
C THR A 89 -4.69 -10.10 15.64
N PHE A 90 -4.79 -8.84 15.24
CA PHE A 90 -3.96 -7.76 15.77
C PHE A 90 -4.24 -7.49 17.24
N ALA A 91 -5.51 -7.47 17.66
CA ALA A 91 -5.87 -7.32 19.05
C ALA A 91 -5.32 -8.48 19.91
N ALA A 92 -5.42 -9.72 19.43
CA ALA A 92 -4.88 -10.91 20.11
C ALA A 92 -3.35 -10.88 20.22
N ALA A 93 -2.66 -10.29 19.24
CA ALA A 93 -1.22 -10.05 19.27
C ALA A 93 -0.81 -8.86 20.17
N GLY A 94 -1.78 -8.15 20.78
CA GLY A 94 -1.53 -7.04 21.71
C GLY A 94 -1.23 -5.70 21.03
N LEU A 95 -1.55 -5.54 19.74
CA LEU A 95 -1.45 -4.26 19.06
C LEU A 95 -2.54 -3.30 19.56
N SER A 96 -2.28 -2.01 19.41
CA SER A 96 -3.29 -0.97 19.63
C SER A 96 -3.96 -0.58 18.31
N PRO A 97 -5.27 -0.27 18.32
CA PRO A 97 -5.95 0.25 17.15
C PRO A 97 -5.36 1.58 16.69
N GLY A 98 -5.36 1.82 15.37
CA GLY A 98 -4.76 3.00 14.74
C GLY A 98 -5.69 3.82 13.85
N ALA A 99 -6.97 3.44 13.73
CA ALA A 99 -7.94 4.18 12.91
C ALA A 99 -8.69 5.25 13.72
N GLU A 100 -9.60 5.96 13.06
CA GLU A 100 -10.45 6.98 13.66
C GLU A 100 -11.21 6.44 14.90
N ASP A 101 -11.47 7.33 15.86
CA ASP A 101 -12.15 7.03 17.13
C ASP A 101 -11.50 5.91 17.98
N GLY A 102 -10.21 5.61 17.74
CA GLY A 102 -9.53 4.50 18.41
C GLY A 102 -9.98 3.13 17.93
N GLY A 103 -10.54 3.06 16.71
CA GLY A 103 -10.99 1.82 16.07
C GLY A 103 -9.92 1.12 15.24
N TRP A 104 -10.25 -0.06 14.73
CA TRP A 104 -9.38 -0.86 13.87
C TRP A 104 -9.54 -0.57 12.37
N LEU A 105 -10.67 0.01 11.97
CA LEU A 105 -11.05 0.13 10.56
C LEU A 105 -10.95 1.56 10.07
N GLN A 106 -10.14 1.79 9.05
CA GLN A 106 -10.10 3.05 8.31
C GLN A 106 -11.22 3.06 7.26
N ARG A 107 -12.09 4.07 7.30
CA ARG A 107 -13.19 4.22 6.35
C ARG A 107 -12.80 5.15 5.22
N PHE A 108 -13.15 4.77 4.00
CA PHE A 108 -13.05 5.62 2.81
C PHE A 108 -14.15 5.26 1.82
N GLY A 109 -14.50 6.21 0.95
CA GLY A 109 -15.49 5.98 -0.11
C GLY A 109 -14.91 5.10 -1.21
N VAL A 110 -15.67 4.09 -1.63
CA VAL A 110 -15.34 3.22 -2.77
C VAL A 110 -16.44 3.34 -3.81
N VAL A 111 -16.05 3.46 -5.07
CA VAL A 111 -16.97 3.33 -6.21
C VAL A 111 -16.91 1.88 -6.68
N GLY A 112 -18.06 1.21 -6.66
CA GLY A 112 -18.22 -0.12 -7.26
C GLY A 112 -18.86 -0.01 -8.64
N ILE A 113 -18.33 -0.76 -9.60
CA ILE A 113 -18.94 -0.93 -10.93
C ILE A 113 -19.27 -2.41 -11.10
N THR A 114 -20.56 -2.73 -11.18
CA THR A 114 -21.04 -4.06 -11.57
C THR A 114 -21.45 -4.00 -13.03
N ALA A 115 -20.61 -4.54 -13.91
CA ALA A 115 -20.87 -4.55 -15.34
C ALA A 115 -21.58 -5.85 -15.76
N GLN A 116 -22.50 -5.73 -16.71
CA GLN A 116 -23.07 -6.84 -17.45
C GLN A 116 -22.57 -6.72 -18.89
N ALA A 117 -21.75 -7.68 -19.32
CA ALA A 117 -21.27 -7.74 -20.70
C ALA A 117 -22.24 -8.55 -21.58
N PRO A 118 -22.16 -8.42 -22.92
CA PRO A 118 -22.89 -9.30 -23.83
C PRO A 118 -22.58 -10.79 -23.60
N GLU A 119 -23.50 -11.71 -23.85
CA GLU A 119 -23.16 -13.15 -23.71
C GLU A 119 -22.06 -13.59 -24.67
N THR A 120 -22.04 -12.99 -25.86
CA THR A 120 -21.03 -13.22 -26.90
C THR A 120 -20.49 -11.88 -27.39
N TRP A 121 -19.16 -11.79 -27.55
CA TRP A 121 -18.51 -10.71 -28.26
C TRP A 121 -17.88 -11.23 -29.56
N SER A 122 -18.29 -10.66 -30.69
CA SER A 122 -17.83 -11.05 -32.02
C SER A 122 -16.79 -10.07 -32.57
N PHE A 123 -15.76 -10.61 -33.23
CA PHE A 123 -14.72 -9.88 -33.95
C PHE A 123 -14.68 -10.38 -35.39
N SER A 124 -14.76 -9.47 -36.36
CA SER A 124 -14.75 -9.82 -37.78
C SER A 124 -13.49 -9.28 -38.46
N GLY A 125 -12.89 -10.10 -39.32
CA GLY A 125 -11.71 -9.76 -40.12
C GLY A 125 -11.73 -10.45 -41.49
N ALA A 126 -10.62 -10.34 -42.23
CA ALA A 126 -10.50 -10.92 -43.58
C ALA A 126 -10.68 -12.44 -43.61
N ASP A 127 -10.32 -13.12 -42.52
CA ASP A 127 -10.38 -14.59 -42.39
C ASP A 127 -11.71 -15.10 -41.81
N GLY A 128 -12.68 -14.20 -41.55
CA GLY A 128 -14.00 -14.54 -41.03
C GLY A 128 -14.32 -13.87 -39.70
N THR A 129 -15.23 -14.48 -38.93
CA THR A 129 -15.67 -14.00 -37.62
C THR A 129 -15.22 -14.95 -36.53
N ALA A 130 -14.75 -14.40 -35.41
CA ALA A 130 -14.46 -15.09 -34.17
C ALA A 130 -15.42 -14.61 -33.07
N ASP A 131 -16.00 -15.55 -32.34
CA ASP A 131 -16.94 -15.29 -31.25
C ASP A 131 -16.34 -15.74 -29.92
N PHE A 132 -16.48 -14.92 -28.89
CA PHE A 132 -16.00 -15.21 -27.53
C PHE A 132 -17.16 -15.16 -26.55
N ARG A 133 -17.34 -16.20 -25.74
CA ARG A 133 -18.38 -16.28 -24.71
C ARG A 133 -17.94 -15.63 -23.40
N TRP A 134 -18.81 -14.84 -22.79
CA TRP A 134 -18.53 -14.16 -21.52
C TRP A 134 -18.33 -15.18 -20.40
N TRP A 135 -17.40 -14.89 -19.49
CA TRP A 135 -16.92 -15.76 -18.39
C TRP A 135 -16.11 -16.98 -18.82
N ASP A 136 -16.30 -17.49 -20.02
CA ASP A 136 -15.59 -18.67 -20.51
C ASP A 136 -14.36 -18.32 -21.36
N GLU A 137 -14.48 -17.30 -22.21
CA GLU A 137 -13.47 -16.94 -23.20
C GLU A 137 -13.08 -15.45 -23.15
N TYR A 138 -13.90 -14.62 -22.51
CA TYR A 138 -13.54 -13.23 -22.23
C TYR A 138 -14.14 -12.71 -20.93
N ILE A 139 -13.45 -11.71 -20.35
CA ILE A 139 -13.92 -10.89 -19.24
C ILE A 139 -13.93 -9.43 -19.69
N ALA A 140 -14.97 -8.69 -19.32
CA ALA A 140 -15.06 -7.26 -19.57
C ALA A 140 -15.38 -6.52 -18.28
N SER A 141 -14.81 -5.34 -18.15
CA SER A 141 -15.14 -4.38 -17.10
C SER A 141 -15.24 -2.99 -17.73
N SER A 142 -15.96 -2.09 -17.07
CA SER A 142 -16.04 -0.69 -17.49
C SER A 142 -15.20 0.17 -16.57
N GLY A 143 -14.36 1.04 -17.15
CA GLY A 143 -13.68 2.10 -16.42
C GLY A 143 -14.51 3.37 -16.25
N VAL A 144 -15.70 3.44 -16.86
CA VAL A 144 -16.59 4.61 -16.79
C VAL A 144 -17.79 4.35 -15.89
N GLN A 145 -18.13 5.34 -15.06
CA GLN A 145 -19.29 5.31 -14.16
C GLN A 145 -20.56 5.76 -14.90
N ASP A 146 -20.90 5.09 -15.99
CA ASP A 146 -22.11 5.35 -16.79
C ASP A 146 -23.03 4.13 -16.79
N GLY A 147 -24.33 4.34 -16.98
CA GLY A 147 -25.34 3.27 -16.95
C GLY A 147 -25.26 2.33 -18.15
N THR A 148 -24.64 2.77 -19.25
CA THR A 148 -24.39 1.94 -20.43
C THR A 148 -23.16 2.46 -21.16
N SER A 149 -22.39 1.55 -21.75
CA SER A 149 -21.31 1.88 -22.68
C SER A 149 -21.40 0.94 -23.87
N SER A 150 -21.22 1.47 -25.07
CA SER A 150 -21.25 0.67 -26.30
C SER A 150 -20.00 0.94 -27.13
N VAL A 151 -19.58 -0.10 -27.83
CA VAL A 151 -18.58 -0.06 -28.88
C VAL A 151 -19.22 -0.76 -30.06
N GLU A 152 -19.46 -0.01 -31.13
CA GLU A 152 -20.14 -0.50 -32.33
C GLU A 152 -19.21 -0.31 -33.53
N ASP A 153 -18.97 -1.39 -34.28
CA ASP A 153 -18.19 -1.40 -35.53
C ASP A 153 -16.85 -0.63 -35.46
N ALA A 154 -16.17 -0.72 -34.32
CA ALA A 154 -14.88 -0.08 -34.10
C ALA A 154 -13.74 -0.96 -34.62
N GLU A 155 -12.80 -0.35 -35.32
CA GLU A 155 -11.58 -1.03 -35.75
C GLU A 155 -10.73 -1.41 -34.52
N VAL A 156 -10.23 -2.65 -34.51
CA VAL A 156 -9.31 -3.14 -33.49
C VAL A 156 -7.87 -3.00 -34.00
N VAL A 157 -7.01 -2.35 -33.23
CA VAL A 157 -5.58 -2.20 -33.55
C VAL A 157 -4.73 -2.84 -32.47
N PHE A 158 -3.75 -3.63 -32.88
CA PHE A 158 -2.79 -4.23 -31.97
C PHE A 158 -1.67 -3.24 -31.66
N VAL A 159 -1.45 -2.96 -30.37
CA VAL A 159 -0.45 -1.97 -29.90
C VAL A 159 0.52 -2.58 -28.88
N GLY A 160 0.91 -3.84 -29.05
CA GLY A 160 1.92 -4.47 -28.21
C GLY A 160 1.53 -4.45 -26.73
N TYR A 161 2.37 -3.87 -25.88
CA TYR A 161 2.15 -3.68 -24.44
C TYR A 161 1.59 -2.28 -24.11
N GLY A 162 1.44 -1.41 -25.10
CA GLY A 162 1.03 -0.01 -24.95
C GLY A 162 2.05 0.83 -24.20
N ILE A 163 3.33 0.56 -24.41
CA ILE A 163 4.42 1.30 -23.79
C ILE A 163 4.79 2.51 -24.64
N ASP A 164 4.82 3.68 -23.99
CA ASP A 164 5.49 4.89 -24.47
C ASP A 164 6.61 5.22 -23.48
N ALA A 165 7.85 4.86 -23.84
CA ALA A 165 9.05 5.05 -23.01
C ALA A 165 10.21 5.58 -23.87
N PRO A 166 10.25 6.89 -24.17
CA PRO A 166 11.30 7.51 -24.99
C PRO A 166 12.71 7.31 -24.43
N GLU A 167 12.87 7.19 -23.11
CA GLU A 167 14.12 6.90 -22.41
C GLU A 167 14.71 5.52 -22.75
N HIS A 168 13.88 4.62 -23.27
CA HIS A 168 14.24 3.27 -23.68
C HIS A 168 14.15 3.08 -25.20
N ASP A 169 13.99 4.16 -25.97
CA ASP A 169 13.74 4.13 -27.42
C ASP A 169 12.54 3.21 -27.80
N TRP A 170 11.52 3.12 -26.93
CA TRP A 170 10.34 2.26 -27.09
C TRP A 170 9.06 3.08 -27.28
N ASP A 171 8.34 2.81 -28.37
CA ASP A 171 7.01 3.37 -28.63
C ASP A 171 6.14 2.34 -29.39
N ASP A 172 5.21 1.68 -28.68
CA ASP A 172 4.27 0.71 -29.26
C ASP A 172 3.17 1.37 -30.11
N TYR A 173 3.01 2.68 -30.01
CA TYR A 173 2.03 3.46 -30.76
C TYR A 173 2.63 4.02 -32.06
N LYS A 174 3.95 3.89 -32.26
CA LYS A 174 4.68 4.48 -33.38
C LYS A 174 4.12 4.04 -34.72
N GLY A 175 3.58 5.00 -35.47
CA GLY A 175 3.03 4.77 -36.80
C GLY A 175 1.66 4.10 -36.82
N VAL A 176 1.00 3.97 -35.67
CA VAL A 176 -0.36 3.45 -35.53
C VAL A 176 -1.32 4.62 -35.28
N ASP A 177 -2.39 4.74 -36.08
CA ASP A 177 -3.50 5.63 -35.76
C ASP A 177 -4.42 4.92 -34.76
N VAL A 178 -4.57 5.51 -33.57
CA VAL A 178 -5.39 4.95 -32.48
C VAL A 178 -6.72 5.69 -32.29
N SER A 179 -6.97 6.76 -33.04
CA SER A 179 -8.12 7.63 -32.79
C SER A 179 -9.44 6.91 -33.09
N GLY A 180 -10.30 6.82 -32.07
CA GLY A 180 -11.63 6.19 -32.18
C GLY A 180 -11.59 4.66 -32.37
N LYS A 181 -10.45 4.02 -32.10
CA LYS A 181 -10.25 2.57 -32.27
C LYS A 181 -10.27 1.83 -30.93
N VAL A 182 -10.47 0.52 -31.00
CA VAL A 182 -10.28 -0.39 -29.86
C VAL A 182 -8.85 -0.88 -29.86
N LEU A 183 -8.16 -0.73 -28.74
CA LEU A 183 -6.78 -1.19 -28.61
C LEU A 183 -6.76 -2.64 -28.12
N LEU A 184 -6.09 -3.50 -28.87
CA LEU A 184 -5.72 -4.84 -28.44
C LEU A 184 -4.30 -4.80 -27.90
N MET A 185 -4.16 -5.19 -26.64
CA MET A 185 -2.91 -5.08 -25.88
C MET A 185 -2.59 -6.41 -25.22
N LEU A 186 -1.30 -6.70 -25.12
CA LEU A 186 -0.80 -7.77 -24.28
C LEU A 186 -0.92 -7.36 -22.82
N ASN A 187 -1.31 -8.31 -21.99
CA ASN A 187 -1.34 -8.10 -20.54
C ASN A 187 0.07 -8.21 -19.96
N ASN A 188 0.33 -7.49 -18.87
CA ASN A 188 1.61 -7.40 -18.16
C ASN A 188 2.69 -6.60 -18.92
N ASP A 189 3.93 -6.63 -18.43
CA ASP A 189 5.10 -6.06 -19.10
C ASP A 189 5.72 -7.05 -20.10
N PRO A 190 6.49 -6.57 -21.09
CA PRO A 190 7.32 -7.43 -21.94
C PRO A 190 8.27 -8.28 -21.11
N ASP A 191 8.42 -9.55 -21.51
CA ASP A 191 9.41 -10.44 -20.91
C ASP A 191 10.82 -9.87 -21.15
N TRP A 192 11.37 -9.20 -20.14
CA TRP A 192 12.79 -8.87 -20.05
C TRP A 192 13.33 -9.39 -18.71
N ASP A 193 13.95 -10.56 -18.76
CA ASP A 193 14.96 -11.01 -17.80
C ASP A 193 16.32 -10.89 -18.54
N PRO A 194 17.33 -10.17 -18.01
CA PRO A 194 18.66 -10.07 -18.63
C PRO A 194 19.36 -11.43 -18.84
#